data_AF-E8KH53-F1
#
_entry.id   AF-E8KH53-F1
#
_cell.length_a   1.000
_cell.length_b   1.000
_cell.length_c   1.000
_cell.angle_alpha   90.00
_cell.angle_beta   90.00
_cell.angle_gamma   90.00
#
_symmetry.space_group_name_H-M   'P 1'
#
loop_
_entity.id
_entity.type
_entity.pdbx_description
1 polymer ?
#
loop_
_entity_poly.entity_id
_entity_poly.type
_entity_poly.pdbx_seq_one_letter_code
_entity_poly.pdbx_strand_id
1 'polypeptide(L)'
;MKKSLKTIVYNHSRGEIHESAIKALVTDPLFKTRIERNRKGKGSYQRNAKHRKAGYERGESPFKNVLMSNFKWDFLSVFDNYCA
;
A
#
# COMPACT_ATOMS: atom_id res chain seq x y z
N MET A 1 0.99 -30.59 35.38
CA MET A 1 2.24 -29.86 35.04
C MET A 1 1.97 -28.37 35.05
N LYS A 2 2.52 -27.61 36.01
CA LYS A 2 2.35 -26.15 36.05
C LYS A 2 3.29 -25.53 35.01
N LYS A 3 2.74 -24.93 33.94
CA LYS A 3 3.54 -24.16 32.98
C LYS A 3 3.99 -22.89 33.69
N SER A 4 5.30 -22.64 33.78
CA SER A 4 5.83 -21.40 34.33
C SER A 4 5.47 -20.25 33.40
N LEU A 5 4.79 -19.24 33.93
CA LEU A 5 4.43 -18.06 33.16
C LEU A 5 5.70 -17.21 32.97
N LYS A 6 6.13 -17.06 31.71
CA LYS A 6 7.22 -16.15 31.34
C LYS A 6 6.68 -14.73 31.37
N THR A 7 6.97 -13.99 32.43
CA THR A 7 6.64 -12.57 32.52
C THR A 7 7.53 -11.78 31.56
N ILE A 8 6.95 -11.21 30.51
CA ILE A 8 7.65 -10.33 29.58
C ILE A 8 7.60 -8.92 30.17
N VAL A 9 8.71 -8.45 30.74
CA VAL A 9 8.83 -7.10 31.30
C VAL A 9 9.31 -6.14 30.21
N TYR A 10 8.60 -5.01 30.06
CA TYR A 10 8.97 -3.94 29.14
C TYR A 10 10.03 -3.03 29.76
N ASN A 11 11.11 -2.72 29.03
CA ASN A 11 12.15 -1.79 29.48
C ASN A 11 11.86 -0.37 28.95
N HIS A 12 11.53 0.57 29.84
CA HIS A 12 11.16 1.94 29.47
C HIS A 12 12.37 2.89 29.43
N SER A 13 12.25 3.99 28.67
CA SER A 13 13.36 4.91 28.41
C SER A 13 13.49 6.07 29.41
N ARG A 14 12.60 6.17 30.40
CA ARG A 14 12.46 7.33 31.30
C ARG A 14 13.46 7.37 32.48
N GLY A 15 14.34 6.38 32.61
CA GLY A 15 15.20 6.22 33.78
C GLY A 15 14.41 5.78 35.02
N GLU A 16 14.89 6.09 36.22
CA GLU A 16 14.19 5.78 37.46
C GLU A 16 12.91 6.63 37.61
N ILE A 17 11.79 5.97 37.95
CA ILE A 17 10.50 6.64 38.10
C ILE A 17 10.28 6.96 39.58
N HIS A 18 10.21 8.25 39.93
CA HIS A 18 10.09 8.68 41.33
C HIS A 18 8.64 8.88 41.81
N GLU A 19 7.77 9.47 40.98
CA GLU A 19 6.41 9.87 41.41
C GLU A 19 5.33 8.90 40.91
N SER A 20 5.15 8.78 39.58
CA SER A 20 4.06 7.98 39.00
C SER A 20 4.51 7.17 37.80
N ALA A 21 4.34 5.84 37.90
CA ALA A 21 4.61 4.89 36.83
C ALA A 21 3.75 5.13 35.59
N ILE A 22 2.44 5.36 35.77
CA ILE A 22 1.50 5.56 34.66
C ILE A 22 1.85 6.83 33.89
N LYS A 23 2.11 7.93 34.59
CA LYS A 23 2.46 9.21 33.95
C LYS A 23 3.75 9.10 33.15
N ALA A 24 4.76 8.41 33.68
CA ALA A 24 6.00 8.15 32.95
C ALA A 24 5.75 7.31 31.68
N LEU A 25 4.97 6.24 31.81
CA LEU A 25 4.66 5.35 30.69
C LEU A 25 3.83 6.03 29.61
N VAL A 26 2.79 6.80 29.95
CA VAL A 26 1.95 7.51 28.96
C VAL A 26 2.77 8.43 28.05
N THR A 27 3.85 9.01 28.56
CA THR A 27 4.76 9.87 27.78
C THR A 27 5.89 9.12 27.07
N ASP A 28 6.09 7.83 27.36
CA ASP A 28 7.14 6.99 26.78
C ASP A 28 6.77 6.55 25.34
N PRO A 29 7.74 6.25 24.45
CA PRO A 29 7.46 5.85 23.07
C PRO A 29 6.55 4.62 22.92
N LEU A 30 6.41 3.81 23.98
CA LEU A 30 5.43 2.73 24.04
C LEU A 30 4.02 3.21 23.69
N PHE A 31 3.60 4.36 24.23
CA PHE A 31 2.26 4.91 24.10
C PHE A 31 2.19 6.08 23.11
N LYS A 32 2.94 6.00 22.02
CA LYS A 32 2.86 7.00 20.94
C LYS A 32 1.59 6.86 20.11
N THR A 33 1.08 8.00 19.64
CA THR A 33 0.01 8.04 18.64
C THR A 33 0.43 7.30 17.38
N ARG A 34 -0.39 6.34 16.93
CA ARG A 34 -0.16 5.60 15.69
C ARG A 34 -1.05 6.18 14.60
N ILE A 35 -0.45 6.39 13.43
CA ILE A 35 -1.15 6.88 12.24
C ILE A 35 -1.27 5.70 11.29
N GLU A 36 -2.50 5.31 10.96
CA GLU A 36 -2.76 4.34 9.90
C GLU A 36 -2.56 4.98 8.54
N ARG A 37 -1.95 4.25 7.60
CA ARG A 37 -1.88 4.72 6.21
C ARG A 37 -3.23 4.52 5.54
N ASN A 38 -3.81 5.61 5.05
CA ASN A 38 -5.01 5.56 4.23
C ASN A 38 -4.77 4.79 2.92
N ARG A 39 -5.82 4.13 2.41
CA ARG A 39 -5.78 3.42 1.12
C ARG A 39 -5.91 4.34 -0.08
N LYS A 40 -6.54 5.51 0.09
CA LYS A 40 -6.78 6.51 -0.96
C LYS A 40 -6.60 7.92 -0.41
N GLY A 41 -6.16 8.85 -1.26
CA GLY A 41 -6.02 10.27 -0.94
C GLY A 41 -4.58 10.70 -0.73
N LYS A 42 -4.37 11.75 0.08
CA LYS A 42 -3.03 12.28 0.37
C LYS A 42 -2.20 11.25 1.13
N GLY A 43 -0.99 10.99 0.65
CA GLY A 43 -0.06 10.05 1.30
C GLY A 43 -0.38 8.56 1.08
N SER A 44 -1.40 8.22 0.27
CA SER A 44 -1.78 6.83 0.03
C SER A 44 -1.00 6.14 -1.09
N TYR A 45 -0.21 6.87 -1.89
CA TYR A 45 0.54 6.30 -3.00
C TYR A 45 1.63 5.34 -2.50
N GLN A 46 1.65 4.13 -3.06
CA GLN A 46 2.65 3.10 -2.78
C GLN A 46 3.29 2.67 -4.10
N ARG A 47 4.61 2.84 -4.21
CA ARG A 47 5.36 2.47 -5.43
C ARG A 47 5.26 0.97 -5.74
N ASN A 48 5.23 0.14 -4.71
CA ASN A 48 5.13 -1.31 -4.83
C ASN A 48 3.89 -1.79 -4.06
N ALA A 49 2.94 -2.41 -4.76
CA ALA A 49 1.80 -3.06 -4.13
C ALA A 49 2.21 -4.39 -3.46
N LYS A 50 1.45 -4.82 -2.44
CA LYS A 50 1.70 -6.09 -1.70
C LYS A 50 1.78 -7.31 -2.62
N HIS A 51 0.92 -7.36 -3.63
CA HIS A 51 0.90 -8.40 -4.66
C HIS A 51 1.07 -7.76 -6.03
N ARG A 52 2.33 -7.62 -6.47
CA ARG A 52 2.64 -7.18 -7.83
C ARG A 52 2.36 -8.36 -8.77
N LYS A 53 1.45 -8.21 -9.73
CA LYS A 53 1.31 -9.20 -10.81
C LYS A 53 2.66 -9.26 -11.52
N ALA A 54 3.30 -10.42 -11.52
CA ALA A 54 4.65 -10.66 -12.05
C ALA A 54 4.73 -10.56 -13.59
N GLY A 55 3.74 -9.96 -14.26
CA GLY A 55 3.66 -9.87 -15.73
C GLY A 55 4.26 -8.59 -16.32
N TYR A 56 4.78 -7.68 -15.50
CA TYR A 56 5.54 -6.53 -16.00
C TYR A 56 7.01 -6.77 -15.68
N GLU A 57 7.65 -7.56 -16.53
CA GLU A 57 9.10 -7.64 -16.54
C GLU A 57 9.68 -6.23 -16.78
N ARG A 58 10.88 -6.04 -16.22
CA ARG A 58 11.65 -4.80 -16.17
C ARG A 58 11.66 -4.07 -17.53
N GLY A 59 10.70 -3.17 -17.77
CA GLY A 59 10.62 -2.36 -18.99
C GLY A 59 9.24 -2.19 -19.63
N GLU A 60 8.20 -2.86 -19.14
CA GLU A 60 6.87 -2.75 -19.78
C GLU A 60 5.99 -1.71 -19.09
N SER A 61 5.68 -0.63 -19.82
CA SER A 61 4.77 0.42 -19.37
C SER A 61 3.30 -0.04 -19.40
N PRO A 62 2.44 0.46 -18.48
CA PRO A 62 1.04 0.06 -18.38
C PRO A 62 0.16 0.50 -19.57
N PHE A 63 0.73 1.19 -20.55
CA PHE A 63 0.05 1.73 -21.73
C PHE A 63 0.23 0.87 -22.99
N LYS A 64 0.94 -0.26 -22.93
CA LYS A 64 1.23 -1.05 -24.15
C LYS A 64 0.02 -1.74 -24.80
N ASN A 65 -1.16 -1.78 -24.16
CA ASN A 65 -2.33 -2.51 -24.67
C ASN A 65 -3.58 -1.63 -24.89
N VAL A 66 -3.44 -0.38 -25.36
CA VAL A 66 -4.60 0.48 -25.69
C VAL A 66 -4.70 0.88 -27.18
N LEU A 67 -3.79 0.42 -28.05
CA LEU A 67 -3.89 0.58 -29.52
C LEU A 67 -3.29 -0.71 -30.13
N MET A 68 -3.92 -1.51 -30.99
CA MET A 68 -5.04 -1.31 -31.89
C MET A 68 -5.76 -2.66 -32.09
N SER A 69 -7.06 -2.76 -31.83
CA SER A 69 -7.85 -3.87 -32.39
C SER A 69 -9.21 -3.48 -32.94
N ASN A 70 -9.67 -2.23 -32.82
CA ASN A 70 -11.02 -1.84 -33.25
C ASN A 70 -11.06 -0.54 -34.08
N PHE A 71 -10.00 -0.22 -34.84
CA PHE A 71 -9.96 0.99 -35.69
C PHE A 71 -9.39 0.71 -37.09
N LYS A 72 -9.69 -0.47 -37.66
CA LYS A 72 -9.34 -0.81 -39.05
C LYS A 72 -10.52 -1.30 -39.91
N TRP A 73 -11.71 -1.52 -39.33
CA TRP A 73 -12.86 -2.06 -40.08
C TRP A 73 -13.99 -1.06 -40.37
N ASP A 74 -13.97 0.14 -39.79
CA ASP A 74 -15.04 1.12 -39.99
C ASP A 74 -14.71 2.23 -41.01
N PHE A 75 -13.54 2.21 -41.66
CA PHE A 75 -13.19 3.17 -42.72
C PHE A 75 -13.38 2.62 -44.15
N LEU A 76 -13.63 1.31 -44.29
CA LEU A 76 -13.77 0.65 -45.61
C LEU A 76 -15.19 0.21 -45.95
N SER A 77 -16.21 0.58 -45.17
CA SER A 77 -17.61 0.25 -45.48
C SER A 77 -18.40 1.41 -46.09
N VAL A 78 -17.79 2.58 -46.26
CA VAL A 78 -18.44 3.78 -46.81
C VAL A 78 -18.00 4.10 -48.25
N PHE A 79 -16.99 3.42 -48.82
CA PHE A 79 -16.44 3.72 -50.15
C PHE A 79 -16.68 2.65 -51.24
N ASP A 80 -17.62 1.72 -51.05
CA ASP A 80 -17.98 0.71 -52.07
C ASP A 80 -19.45 0.79 -52.53
N ASN A 81 -20.10 1.96 -52.46
CA ASN A 81 -21.47 2.14 -52.98
C ASN A 81 -21.70 3.46 -53.73
N TYR A 82 -20.72 3.90 -54.54
CA TYR A 82 -20.98 4.81 -55.68
C TYR A 82 -20.07 4.42 -56.85
N CYS A 83 -20.43 3.31 -57.50
CA CYS A 83 -20.13 3.07 -58.91
C CYS A 83 -21.42 2.56 -59.56
N ALA A 84 -22.22 3.50 -60.03
CA ALA A 84 -23.20 3.38 -61.10
C ALA A 84 -23.42 4.80 -61.67
#